data_AF-A0A7V2Y5J3-F1
#
_entry.id   AF-A0A7V2Y5J3-F1
#
_cell.length_a   1.000
_cell.length_b   1.000
_cell.length_c   1.000
_cell.angle_alpha   90.00
_cell.angle_beta   90.00
_cell.angle_gamma   90.00
#
_symmetry.space_group_name_H-M   'P 1'
#
loop_
_entity.id
_entity.type
_entity.pdbx_description
1 polymer ?
#
loop_
_entity_poly.entity_id
_entity_poly.type
_entity_poly.pdbx_seq_one_letter_code
_entity_poly.pdbx_strand_id
1 'polypeptide(L)'
;MWSVLMSDISSKAELRAVEAFRSRCMEERGRFVSLEEAESEWLAHHAVQWREQRQREMLKRQREEILRHKWIESEKAHRDLGAEAALDWIKRYAADWRRWYDAESENEPDRDGD
;
A
#
# COMPACT_ATOMS: atom_id res chain seq x y z
N MET A 1 18.14 16.47 -15.51
CA MET A 1 18.10 15.18 -16.24
C MET A 1 17.86 13.97 -15.32
N TRP A 2 17.94 14.12 -13.98
CA TRP A 2 17.58 13.07 -13.01
C TRP A 2 16.07 12.99 -12.72
N SER A 3 15.35 14.11 -12.86
CA SER A 3 13.90 14.20 -12.60
C SER A 3 13.03 13.30 -13.51
N VAL A 4 13.50 12.95 -14.72
CA VAL A 4 12.76 12.08 -15.66
C VAL A 4 13.04 10.60 -15.43
N LEU A 5 14.21 10.25 -14.85
CA LEU A 5 14.57 8.88 -14.52
C LEU A 5 13.96 8.43 -13.18
N MET A 6 13.72 9.35 -12.23
CA MET A 6 13.14 9.02 -10.92
C MET A 6 11.61 8.91 -10.94
N SER A 7 10.93 9.59 -11.87
CA SER A 7 9.50 9.39 -12.12
C SER A 7 9.14 7.98 -12.62
N ASP A 8 10.11 7.24 -13.15
CA ASP A 8 9.94 5.84 -13.60
C ASP A 8 10.18 4.82 -12.48
N ILE A 9 10.82 5.20 -11.37
CA ILE A 9 11.21 4.28 -10.29
C ILE A 9 10.23 4.34 -9.11
N SER A 10 9.59 5.49 -8.90
CA SER A 10 8.72 5.74 -7.75
C SER A 10 7.24 5.60 -8.12
N SER A 11 6.51 4.74 -7.42
CA SER A 11 5.06 4.62 -7.60
C SER A 11 4.37 5.95 -7.28
N LYS A 12 3.22 6.24 -7.91
CA LYS A 12 2.41 7.43 -7.61
C LYS A 12 2.11 7.58 -6.11
N ALA A 13 1.96 6.47 -5.41
CA ALA A 13 1.75 6.47 -3.96
C ALA A 13 3.02 6.79 -3.14
N GLU A 14 4.20 6.41 -3.64
CA GLU A 14 5.49 6.78 -3.04
C GLU A 14 5.77 8.27 -3.24
N LEU A 15 5.44 8.82 -4.42
CA LEU A 15 5.57 10.25 -4.70
C LEU A 15 4.74 11.08 -3.71
N ARG A 16 3.49 10.68 -3.45
CA ARG A 16 2.64 11.34 -2.45
C ARG A 16 3.21 11.24 -1.04
N ALA A 17 3.72 10.06 -0.64
CA ALA A 17 4.36 9.89 0.66
C ALA A 17 5.59 10.81 0.82
N VAL A 18 6.38 11.01 -0.24
CA VAL A 18 7.49 11.96 -0.28
C VAL A 18 6.98 13.41 -0.18
N GLU A 19 5.90 13.76 -0.87
CA GLU A 19 5.29 15.10 -0.80
C GLU A 19 4.71 15.41 0.58
N ALA A 20 4.07 14.44 1.24
CA ALA A 20 3.60 14.54 2.62
C ALA A 20 4.78 14.70 3.59
N PHE A 21 5.83 13.88 3.43
CA PHE A 21 7.07 14.02 4.20
C PHE A 21 7.69 15.40 4.04
N ARG A 22 7.79 15.89 2.80
CA ARG A 22 8.29 17.23 2.48
C ARG A 22 7.49 18.32 3.19
N SER A 23 6.16 18.20 3.18
CA SER A 23 5.27 19.15 3.84
C SER A 23 5.54 19.22 5.35
N ARG A 24 5.66 18.05 6.00
CA ARG A 24 6.03 17.97 7.42
C ARG A 24 7.41 18.53 7.70
N CYS A 25 8.41 18.23 6.87
CA CYS A 25 9.76 18.77 7.02
C CYS A 25 9.81 20.30 6.88
N MET A 26 8.97 20.89 6.02
CA MET A 26 8.86 22.35 5.91
C MET A 26 8.31 22.98 7.19
N GLU A 27 7.31 22.34 7.80
CA GLU A 27 6.69 22.79 9.05
C GLU A 27 7.68 22.66 10.23
N GLU A 28 8.35 21.52 10.37
CA GLU A 28 9.29 21.25 11.47
C GLU A 28 10.58 22.08 11.38
N ARG A 29 11.12 22.27 10.17
CA ARG A 29 12.41 22.95 9.97
C ARG A 29 12.26 24.46 9.76
N GLY A 30 11.03 24.94 9.53
CA GLY A 30 10.75 26.35 9.24
C GLY A 30 11.48 26.90 8.01
N ARG A 31 11.96 26.01 7.11
CA ARG A 31 12.67 26.38 5.88
C ARG A 31 12.09 25.64 4.70
N PHE A 32 12.24 26.25 3.53
CA PHE A 32 11.93 25.58 2.28
C PHE A 32 12.86 24.36 2.10
N VAL A 33 12.24 23.19 1.96
CA VAL A 33 12.91 21.95 1.57
C VAL A 33 12.52 21.66 0.12
N SER A 34 13.51 21.54 -0.76
CA SER A 34 13.25 21.20 -2.17
C SER A 34 12.68 19.79 -2.28
N LEU A 35 11.97 19.48 -3.38
CA LEU A 35 11.43 18.14 -3.59
C LEU A 35 12.54 17.08 -3.65
N GLU A 36 13.64 17.41 -4.30
CA GLU A 36 14.82 16.54 -4.42
C GLU A 36 15.50 16.26 -3.06
N GLU A 37 15.63 17.29 -2.22
CA GLU A 37 16.18 17.14 -0.86
C GLU A 37 15.29 16.26 0.02
N ALA A 38 13.98 16.49 -0.01
CA ALA A 38 13.01 15.67 0.72
C ALA A 38 12.98 14.23 0.21
N GLU A 39 13.02 14.03 -1.10
CA GLU A 39 13.05 12.70 -1.71
C GLU A 39 14.31 11.93 -1.31
N SER A 40 15.49 12.55 -1.38
CA SER A 40 16.74 11.90 -0.99
C SER A 40 16.74 11.50 0.49
N GLU A 41 16.22 12.37 1.37
CA GLU A 41 16.16 12.08 2.80
C GLU A 41 15.14 10.98 3.11
N TRP A 42 13.98 11.02 2.44
CA TRP A 42 12.93 10.00 2.58
C TRP A 42 13.40 8.64 2.06
N LEU A 43 14.04 8.59 0.89
CA LEU A 43 14.59 7.36 0.33
C LEU A 43 15.67 6.76 1.23
N ALA A 44 16.50 7.59 1.86
CA ALA A 44 17.57 7.14 2.73
C ALA A 44 17.08 6.53 4.06
N HIS A 45 16.01 7.07 4.65
CA HIS A 45 15.62 6.74 6.03
C HIS A 45 14.20 6.19 6.22
N HIS A 46 13.28 6.47 5.29
CA HIS A 46 11.85 6.22 5.48
C HIS A 46 11.24 5.26 4.45
N ALA A 47 11.76 5.22 3.23
CA ALA A 47 11.17 4.44 2.14
C ALA A 47 11.04 2.94 2.44
N VAL A 48 12.07 2.33 3.06
CA VAL A 48 12.04 0.90 3.41
C VAL A 48 10.93 0.61 4.42
N GLN A 49 10.88 1.37 5.51
CA GLN A 49 9.86 1.20 6.55
C GLN A 49 8.45 1.44 6.01
N TRP A 50 8.28 2.48 5.18
CA TRP A 50 7.00 2.79 4.54
C TRP A 50 6.53 1.65 3.60
N ARG A 51 7.43 1.12 2.76
CA ARG A 51 7.14 -0.02 1.86
C ARG A 51 6.74 -1.27 2.65
N GLU A 52 7.47 -1.58 3.71
CA GLU A 52 7.19 -2.73 4.58
C GLU A 52 5.81 -2.61 5.25
N GLN A 53 5.47 -1.42 5.77
CA GLN A 53 4.18 -1.16 6.40
C GLN A 53 3.04 -1.32 5.39
N ARG A 54 3.17 -0.71 4.21
CA ARG A 54 2.17 -0.83 3.14
C ARG A 54 1.97 -2.28 2.71
N GLN A 55 3.05 -3.03 2.52
CA GLN A 55 2.97 -4.44 2.17
C GLN A 55 2.30 -5.27 3.27
N ARG A 56 2.59 -4.98 4.54
CA ARG A 56 1.98 -5.65 5.69
C ARG A 56 0.47 -5.43 5.73
N GLU A 57 0.01 -4.19 5.56
CA GLU A 57 -1.42 -3.87 5.57
C GLU A 57 -2.16 -4.50 4.38
N MET A 58 -1.55 -4.49 3.19
CA MET A 58 -2.10 -5.19 2.03
C MET A 58 -2.28 -6.68 2.31
N LEU A 59 -1.24 -7.35 2.83
CA LEU A 59 -1.30 -8.79 3.15
C LEU A 59 -2.32 -9.11 4.24
N LYS A 60 -2.46 -8.23 5.23
CA LYS A 60 -3.46 -8.36 6.30
C LYS A 60 -4.88 -8.32 5.72
N ARG A 61 -5.21 -7.30 4.92
CA ARG A 61 -6.54 -7.18 4.30
C ARG A 61 -6.82 -8.31 3.30
N GLN A 62 -5.81 -8.74 2.55
CA GLN A 62 -5.94 -9.89 1.65
C GLN A 62 -6.29 -11.17 2.42
N ARG A 63 -5.64 -11.38 3.58
CA ARG A 63 -5.93 -12.52 4.44
C ARG A 63 -7.35 -12.47 5.01
N GLU A 64 -7.83 -11.30 5.40
CA GLU A 64 -9.20 -11.10 5.89
C GLU A 64 -10.24 -11.49 4.82
N GLU A 65 -10.02 -11.10 3.56
CA GLU A 65 -10.90 -11.49 2.44
C GLU A 65 -10.86 -12.99 2.16
N ILE A 66 -9.69 -13.63 2.21
CA ILE A 66 -9.57 -15.09 2.08
C ILE A 66 -10.33 -15.79 3.20
N LEU A 67 -10.23 -15.31 4.45
CA LEU A 67 -10.95 -15.89 5.59
C LEU A 67 -12.46 -15.71 5.46
N ARG A 68 -12.91 -14.55 5.00
CA ARG A 68 -14.32 -14.27 4.73
C ARG A 68 -14.87 -15.21 3.65
N HIS A 69 -14.16 -15.36 2.54
CA HIS A 69 -14.54 -16.29 1.47
C HIS A 69 -14.57 -17.73 1.96
N LYS A 70 -13.53 -18.15 2.70
CA LYS A 70 -13.48 -19.49 3.31
C LYS A 70 -14.72 -19.76 4.16
N TRP A 71 -15.09 -18.81 5.03
CA TRP A 71 -16.26 -18.96 5.89
C TRP A 71 -17.54 -19.10 5.05
N ILE A 72 -17.80 -18.18 4.12
CA ILE A 72 -19.00 -18.19 3.28
C ILE A 72 -19.14 -19.51 2.51
N GLU A 73 -18.06 -19.98 1.87
CA GLU A 73 -18.12 -21.21 1.07
C GLU A 73 -18.24 -22.46 1.95
N SER A 74 -17.65 -22.46 3.14
CA SER A 74 -17.81 -23.57 4.10
C SER A 74 -19.25 -23.66 4.63
N GLU A 75 -19.88 -22.51 4.90
CA GLU A 75 -21.30 -22.46 5.31
C GLU A 75 -22.22 -23.00 4.20
N LYS A 76 -21.98 -22.60 2.94
CA LYS A 76 -22.74 -23.10 1.78
C LYS A 76 -22.56 -24.61 1.54
N ALA A 77 -21.36 -25.12 1.79
CA ALA A 77 -21.04 -26.53 1.62
C ALA A 77 -21.46 -27.39 2.82
N HIS A 78 -21.92 -26.77 3.92
CA HIS A 78 -22.18 -27.41 5.21
C HIS A 78 -21.00 -28.27 5.72
N ARG A 79 -19.77 -27.91 5.35
CA ARG A 79 -18.51 -28.55 5.77
C ARG A 79 -17.36 -27.55 5.70
N ASP A 80 -16.32 -27.73 6.51
CA ASP A 80 -15.10 -26.93 6.38
C ASP A 80 -14.37 -27.29 5.08
N LEU A 81 -14.18 -26.29 4.21
CA LEU A 81 -13.44 -26.42 2.96
C LEU A 81 -11.93 -26.20 3.15
N GLY A 82 -11.50 -25.65 4.27
CA GLY A 82 -10.09 -25.49 4.60
C GLY A 82 -9.32 -24.72 3.52
N ALA A 83 -8.31 -25.38 2.96
CA ALA A 83 -7.45 -24.82 1.91
C ALA A 83 -8.13 -24.75 0.52
N GLU A 84 -9.17 -25.56 0.26
CA GLU A 84 -9.87 -25.59 -1.03
C GLU A 84 -10.50 -24.23 -1.33
N ALA A 85 -11.18 -23.63 -0.34
CA ALA A 85 -11.80 -22.32 -0.49
C ALA A 85 -10.77 -21.19 -0.63
N ALA A 86 -9.62 -21.29 0.05
CA ALA A 86 -8.55 -20.30 -0.11
C ALA A 86 -7.95 -20.33 -1.53
N LEU A 87 -7.71 -21.53 -2.08
CA LEU A 87 -7.22 -21.70 -3.45
C LEU A 87 -8.26 -21.23 -4.48
N ASP A 88 -9.55 -21.47 -4.23
CA ASP A 88 -10.62 -20.94 -5.06
C ASP A 88 -10.60 -19.41 -5.08
N TRP A 89 -10.46 -18.77 -3.92
CA TRP A 89 -10.36 -17.31 -3.84
C TRP A 89 -9.15 -16.75 -4.59
N ILE A 90 -7.99 -17.37 -4.42
CA ILE A 90 -6.75 -16.97 -5.10
C ILE A 90 -6.93 -17.02 -6.62
N LYS A 91 -7.59 -18.06 -7.13
CA LYS A 91 -7.80 -18.25 -8.57
C LYS A 91 -8.83 -17.28 -9.15
N ARG A 92 -9.87 -16.93 -8.40
CA ARG A 92 -11.02 -16.17 -8.92
C ARG A 92 -10.98 -14.68 -8.61
N TYR A 93 -10.48 -14.30 -7.43
CA TYR A 93 -10.68 -12.95 -6.90
C TYR A 93 -9.37 -12.21 -6.59
N ALA A 94 -8.25 -12.89 -6.34
CA ALA A 94 -7.02 -12.21 -5.90
C ALA A 94 -6.44 -11.20 -6.89
N ALA A 95 -6.63 -11.38 -8.20
CA ALA A 95 -6.16 -10.44 -9.20
C ALA A 95 -6.98 -9.15 -9.18
N ASP A 96 -8.31 -9.28 -9.25
CA ASP A 96 -9.23 -8.13 -9.24
C ASP A 96 -9.20 -7.41 -7.90
N TRP A 97 -9.10 -8.15 -6.79
CA TRP A 97 -8.97 -7.58 -5.46
C TRP A 97 -7.72 -6.71 -5.33
N ARG A 98 -6.56 -7.16 -5.87
CA ARG A 98 -5.33 -6.34 -5.84
C ARG A 98 -5.47 -5.06 -6.65
N ARG A 99 -6.07 -5.14 -7.84
CA ARG A 99 -6.35 -3.94 -8.67
C ARG A 99 -7.27 -2.96 -7.95
N TRP A 100 -8.32 -3.47 -7.30
CA TRP A 100 -9.21 -2.65 -6.49
C TRP A 100 -8.47 -2.04 -5.30
N TYR A 101 -7.67 -2.81 -4.58
CA TYR A 101 -6.90 -2.34 -3.43
C TYR A 101 -5.90 -1.25 -3.82
N ASP A 102 -5.18 -1.43 -4.93
CA ASP A 102 -4.26 -0.41 -5.45
C ASP A 102 -5.03 0.89 -5.78
N ALA A 103 -6.15 0.78 -6.49
CA ALA A 103 -7.00 1.93 -6.82
C ALA A 103 -7.60 2.62 -5.57
N GLU A 104 -8.03 1.84 -4.57
CA GLU A 104 -8.55 2.37 -3.31
C GLU A 104 -7.45 3.09 -2.51
N SER A 105 -6.26 2.49 -2.44
CA SER A 105 -5.10 3.09 -1.79
C SER A 105 -4.59 4.36 -2.50
N GLU A 106 -4.96 4.56 -3.75
CA GLU A 106 -4.76 5.82 -4.48
C GLU A 106 -5.85 6.87 -4.20
N ASN A 107 -7.00 6.49 -3.66
CA ASN A 107 -8.11 7.40 -3.38
C ASN A 107 -8.24 7.75 -1.89
N GLU A 108 -7.63 6.95 -1.00
CA GLU A 108 -7.60 7.22 0.44
C GLU A 108 -6.74 8.47 0.73
N PRO A 109 -7.30 9.54 1.35
CA PRO A 109 -6.50 10.67 1.79
C PRO A 109 -5.55 10.19 2.89
N ASP A 110 -4.28 10.62 2.86
CA ASP A 110 -3.24 10.22 3.82
C ASP A 110 -3.78 10.30 5.25
N ARG A 111 -4.05 9.14 5.85
CA ARG A 111 -4.45 8.98 7.25
C ARG A 111 -3.25 8.95 8.20
N ASP A 112 -2.05 9.07 7.65
CA ASP A 112 -0.80 9.03 8.39
C ASP A 112 -0.38 10.44 8.83
N GLY A 113 -1.21 10.99 9.71
CA GLY A 113 -0.91 12.13 10.55
C GLY A 113 -1.17 11.75 12.01
N ASP A 114 -0.34 10.85 12.55
CA ASP A 114 -0.13 10.62 13.98
C ASP A 114 1.37 10.67 14.27
#